data_AF-A0A8C5QUN0-F1
#
_entry.id   AF-A0A8C5QUN0-F1
#
_cell.length_a   1.000
_cell.length_b   1.000
_cell.length_c   1.000
_cell.angle_alpha   90.00
_cell.angle_beta   90.00
_cell.angle_gamma   90.00
#
_symmetry.space_group_name_H-M   'P 1'
#
loop_
_entity.id
_entity.type
_entity.pdbx_description
1 polymer ?
#
loop_
_entity_poly.entity_id
_entity_poly.type
_entity_poly.pdbx_seq_one_letter_code
_entity_poly.pdbx_strand_id
1 'polypeptide(L)'
;MTVSFPSGIIKVFTNNPSPAVLCFRLKNTSKLEQVLPNTQLLYSDPSQSDSNCKDFWVNMQAATAYLKKMSEQNPSASYYNIDILKYQVNSNGIQSTPLNLATYWKCATDTTDIRLDYRYNPESMAVPCPLSNIQVMVPVDGGVTNMQSIPSAIWNAEQMKAFWKLSGISEKSENGGSGSLRAKFDLSEGPTNPSTLAVQFVSDGSTLSGVDIELVGAGYRLSLVKKRFGAGKRPKKFFQHHPCIY
;
A
#
# COMPACT_ATOMS: atom_id res chain seq x y z
N MET A 1 -10.32 2.86 -4.52
CA MET A 1 -10.20 3.70 -5.73
C MET A 1 -11.08 4.90 -5.54
N THR A 2 -10.54 6.07 -5.85
CA THR A 2 -11.15 7.36 -5.53
C THR A 2 -11.14 8.20 -6.80
N VAL A 3 -12.23 8.91 -7.07
CA VAL A 3 -12.34 9.88 -8.16
C VAL A 3 -12.45 11.27 -7.57
N SER A 4 -11.67 12.20 -8.10
CA SER A 4 -11.64 13.59 -7.66
C SER A 4 -12.36 14.48 -8.66
N PHE A 5 -13.32 15.26 -8.18
CA PHE A 5 -14.11 16.20 -8.97
C PHE A 5 -13.68 17.64 -8.66
N PRO A 6 -13.36 18.48 -9.66
CA PRO A 6 -13.05 19.88 -9.42
C PRO A 6 -14.31 20.60 -8.91
N SER A 7 -14.16 21.56 -7.99
CA SER A 7 -15.30 22.25 -7.37
C SER A 7 -16.28 22.88 -8.37
N GLY A 8 -15.78 23.37 -9.50
CA GLY A 8 -16.59 23.95 -10.57
C GLY A 8 -17.59 22.99 -11.24
N ILE A 9 -17.35 21.68 -11.20
CA ILE A 9 -18.25 20.70 -11.85
C ILE A 9 -19.62 20.63 -11.18
N ILE A 10 -19.70 20.98 -9.89
CA ILE A 10 -20.93 20.91 -9.11
C ILE A 10 -21.99 21.82 -9.71
N LYS A 11 -21.61 23.06 -10.07
CA LYS A 11 -22.51 24.01 -10.74
C LYS A 11 -23.00 23.48 -12.08
N VAL A 12 -22.13 22.79 -12.83
CA VAL A 12 -22.49 22.18 -14.13
C VAL A 12 -23.53 21.08 -13.93
N PHE A 13 -23.33 20.19 -12.95
CA PHE A 13 -24.27 19.12 -12.67
C PHE A 13 -25.58 19.60 -12.06
N THR A 14 -25.57 20.65 -11.23
CA THR A 14 -26.81 21.19 -10.65
C THR A 14 -27.64 21.98 -11.65
N ASN A 15 -27.00 22.60 -12.66
CA ASN A 15 -27.69 23.43 -13.65
C ASN A 15 -28.08 22.65 -14.92
N ASN A 16 -27.65 21.39 -15.05
CA ASN A 16 -28.00 20.52 -16.16
C ASN A 16 -28.86 19.35 -15.65
N PRO A 17 -30.14 19.24 -16.02
CA PRO A 17 -31.02 18.16 -15.54
C PRO A 17 -30.64 16.77 -16.11
N SER A 18 -29.87 16.72 -17.19
CA SER A 18 -29.41 15.49 -17.84
C SER A 18 -27.95 15.60 -18.26
N PRO A 19 -27.00 15.63 -17.30
CA PRO A 19 -25.58 15.65 -17.63
C PRO A 19 -25.19 14.34 -18.35
N ALA A 20 -24.14 14.41 -19.17
CA ALA A 20 -23.56 13.19 -19.76
C ALA A 20 -23.25 12.18 -18.65
N VAL A 21 -23.55 10.90 -18.86
CA VAL A 21 -23.28 9.87 -17.86
C VAL A 21 -21.77 9.62 -17.78
N LEU A 22 -21.21 9.67 -16.57
CA LEU A 22 -19.81 9.31 -16.35
C LEU A 22 -19.70 7.78 -16.34
N CYS A 23 -19.07 7.24 -17.37
CA CYS A 23 -18.84 5.81 -17.53
C CYS A 23 -17.34 5.54 -17.49
N PHE A 24 -16.94 4.45 -16.85
CA PHE A 24 -15.55 4.02 -16.85
C PHE A 24 -15.42 2.50 -16.88
N ARG A 25 -14.31 2.04 -17.45
CA ARG A 25 -13.91 0.65 -17.52
C ARG A 25 -12.68 0.43 -16.67
N LEU A 26 -12.73 -0.56 -15.80
CA LEU A 26 -11.54 -1.14 -15.20
C LEU A 26 -10.93 -2.15 -16.17
N LYS A 27 -9.62 -2.04 -16.40
CA LYS A 27 -8.82 -3.00 -17.17
C LYS A 27 -7.91 -3.79 -16.23
N ASN A 28 -7.41 -4.93 -16.70
CA ASN A 28 -6.47 -5.80 -15.98
C ASN A 28 -7.03 -6.29 -14.64
N THR A 29 -8.32 -6.63 -14.61
CA THR A 29 -9.01 -7.06 -13.37
C THR A 29 -8.81 -8.53 -13.03
N SER A 30 -8.11 -9.30 -13.88
CA SER A 30 -7.91 -10.75 -13.72
C SER A 30 -7.21 -11.14 -12.41
N LYS A 31 -6.39 -10.25 -11.84
CA LYS A 31 -5.73 -10.45 -10.54
C LYS A 31 -6.58 -10.05 -9.33
N LEU A 32 -7.80 -9.55 -9.54
CA LEU A 32 -8.68 -9.14 -8.45
C LEU A 32 -9.46 -10.34 -7.92
N GLU A 33 -9.31 -10.61 -6.63
CA GLU A 33 -10.09 -11.62 -5.92
C GLU A 33 -11.51 -11.13 -5.63
N GLN A 34 -11.62 -9.85 -5.24
CA GLN A 34 -12.90 -9.23 -4.90
C GLN A 34 -12.94 -7.80 -5.40
N VAL A 35 -14.10 -7.40 -5.93
CA VAL A 35 -14.42 -6.03 -6.32
C VAL A 35 -15.70 -5.62 -5.62
N LEU A 36 -15.64 -4.52 -4.86
CA LEU A 36 -16.73 -3.98 -4.06
C LEU A 36 -17.02 -2.55 -4.53
N PRO A 37 -17.91 -2.37 -5.53
CA PRO A 37 -18.33 -1.05 -5.97
C PRO A 37 -19.20 -0.36 -4.91
N ASN A 38 -19.18 0.97 -4.88
CA ASN A 38 -20.13 1.75 -4.09
C ASN A 38 -21.50 1.73 -4.79
N THR A 39 -22.39 0.84 -4.34
CA THR A 39 -23.71 0.61 -4.97
C THR A 39 -24.66 1.80 -4.89
N GLN A 40 -24.38 2.80 -4.05
CA GLN A 40 -25.16 4.05 -4.04
C GLN A 40 -24.77 4.97 -5.19
N LEU A 41 -23.54 4.86 -5.69
CA LEU A 41 -22.96 5.77 -6.68
C LEU A 41 -22.71 5.10 -8.02
N LEU A 42 -22.62 3.78 -8.07
CA LEU A 42 -22.27 3.02 -9.27
C LEU A 42 -23.35 1.99 -9.61
N TYR A 43 -23.64 1.93 -10.89
CA TYR A 43 -24.23 0.78 -11.55
C TYR A 43 -23.11 -0.05 -12.21
N SER A 44 -23.34 -1.36 -12.29
CA SER A 44 -22.48 -2.31 -13.00
C SER A 44 -23.38 -3.33 -13.69
N ASP A 45 -22.92 -3.91 -14.80
CA ASP A 45 -23.65 -4.96 -15.51
C ASP A 45 -23.41 -6.32 -14.85
N PRO A 46 -24.43 -6.96 -14.22
CA PRO A 46 -24.26 -8.25 -13.58
C PRO A 46 -24.06 -9.40 -14.59
N SER A 47 -24.41 -9.18 -15.86
CA SER A 47 -24.25 -10.18 -16.93
C SER A 47 -22.83 -10.21 -17.52
N GLN A 48 -22.00 -9.21 -17.21
CA GLN A 48 -20.63 -9.13 -17.69
C GLN A 48 -19.79 -10.27 -17.12
N SER A 49 -19.30 -11.14 -18.02
CA SER A 49 -18.48 -12.31 -17.71
C SER A 49 -17.00 -12.14 -18.01
N ASP A 50 -16.59 -11.02 -18.61
CA ASP A 50 -15.17 -10.71 -18.84
C ASP A 50 -14.43 -10.62 -17.49
N SER A 51 -13.44 -11.49 -17.31
CA SER A 51 -12.65 -11.55 -16.09
C SER A 51 -11.59 -10.44 -16.02
N ASN A 52 -11.24 -9.83 -17.15
CA ASN A 52 -10.18 -8.86 -17.28
C ASN A 52 -10.66 -7.41 -17.43
N CYS A 53 -11.95 -7.21 -17.74
CA CYS A 53 -12.57 -5.89 -17.80
C CYS A 53 -13.87 -5.83 -16.98
N LYS A 54 -14.13 -4.67 -16.35
CA LYS A 54 -15.41 -4.38 -15.69
C LYS A 54 -15.89 -2.97 -15.99
N ASP A 55 -17.11 -2.84 -16.47
CA ASP A 55 -17.73 -1.55 -16.81
C ASP A 55 -18.62 -1.03 -15.68
N PHE A 56 -18.54 0.28 -15.44
CA PHE A 56 -19.30 0.97 -14.42
C PHE A 56 -19.90 2.28 -14.96
N TRP A 57 -21.12 2.56 -14.52
CA TRP A 57 -21.83 3.80 -14.81
C TRP A 57 -22.13 4.51 -13.51
N VAL A 58 -21.79 5.80 -13.44
CA VAL A 58 -22.07 6.59 -12.24
C VAL A 58 -23.54 6.99 -12.22
N ASN A 59 -24.21 6.78 -11.08
CA ASN A 59 -25.50 7.38 -10.80
C ASN A 59 -25.31 8.89 -10.65
N MET A 60 -25.50 9.63 -11.74
CA MET A 60 -25.25 11.07 -11.78
C MET A 60 -26.11 11.85 -10.79
N GLN A 61 -27.33 11.39 -10.49
CA GLN A 61 -28.20 12.05 -9.51
C GLN A 61 -27.63 11.90 -8.09
N ALA A 62 -27.29 10.67 -7.68
CA ALA A 62 -26.70 10.40 -6.38
C ALA A 62 -25.33 11.07 -6.21
N ALA A 63 -24.49 11.03 -7.25
CA ALA A 63 -23.18 11.68 -7.26
C ALA A 63 -23.30 13.20 -7.13
N THR A 64 -24.26 13.83 -7.83
CA THR A 64 -24.49 15.27 -7.75
C THR A 64 -24.96 15.69 -6.36
N ALA A 65 -25.91 14.95 -5.77
CA ALA A 65 -26.36 15.21 -4.40
C ALA A 65 -25.22 15.06 -3.38
N TYR A 66 -24.38 14.03 -3.54
CA TYR A 66 -23.23 13.80 -2.68
C TYR A 66 -22.18 14.91 -2.79
N LEU A 67 -21.82 15.31 -4.01
CA LEU A 67 -20.88 16.41 -4.28
C LEU A 67 -21.40 17.73 -3.72
N LYS A 68 -22.69 18.03 -3.92
CA LYS A 68 -23.33 19.23 -3.37
C LYS A 68 -23.17 19.27 -1.85
N LYS A 69 -23.53 18.19 -1.16
CA LYS A 69 -23.37 18.08 0.30
C LYS A 69 -21.92 18.28 0.75
N MET A 70 -20.95 17.68 0.05
CA MET A 70 -19.53 17.89 0.37
C MET A 70 -19.09 19.34 0.15
N SER A 71 -19.64 20.01 -0.86
CA SER A 71 -19.34 21.42 -1.11
C SER A 71 -19.93 22.36 -0.09
N GLU A 72 -21.11 22.05 0.44
CA GLU A 72 -21.72 22.82 1.53
C GLU A 72 -20.92 22.66 2.83
N GLN A 73 -20.38 21.45 3.08
CA GLN A 73 -19.55 21.17 4.26
C GLN A 73 -18.15 21.79 4.15
N ASN A 74 -17.58 21.84 2.95
CA ASN A 74 -16.26 22.42 2.71
C ASN A 74 -16.22 23.24 1.40
N PRO A 75 -16.71 24.49 1.42
CA PRO A 75 -16.84 25.31 0.21
C PRO A 75 -15.50 25.78 -0.38
N SER A 76 -14.43 25.81 0.41
CA SER A 76 -13.10 26.27 -0.01
C SER A 76 -12.27 25.18 -0.70
N ALA A 77 -12.74 23.94 -0.71
CA ALA A 77 -12.05 22.83 -1.35
C ALA A 77 -11.99 23.00 -2.88
N SER A 78 -10.79 22.88 -3.47
CA SER A 78 -10.64 22.90 -4.93
C SER A 78 -11.11 21.60 -5.58
N TYR A 79 -11.09 20.49 -4.83
CA TYR A 79 -11.49 19.16 -5.30
C TYR A 79 -12.28 18.41 -4.24
N TYR A 80 -13.22 17.59 -4.69
CA TYR A 80 -14.04 16.70 -3.87
C TYR A 80 -13.74 15.25 -4.24
N ASN A 81 -13.28 14.47 -3.26
CA ASN A 81 -12.86 13.08 -3.45
C ASN A 81 -13.99 12.12 -3.10
N ILE A 82 -14.31 11.21 -4.02
CA ILE A 82 -15.35 10.20 -3.84
C ILE A 82 -14.74 8.81 -3.93
N ASP A 83 -14.93 8.01 -2.89
CA ASP A 83 -14.60 6.58 -2.94
C ASP A 83 -15.67 5.82 -3.71
N ILE A 84 -15.28 5.35 -4.89
CA ILE A 84 -16.20 4.69 -5.81
C ILE A 84 -16.10 3.17 -5.76
N LEU A 85 -14.94 2.62 -5.37
CA LEU A 85 -14.71 1.18 -5.42
C LEU A 85 -13.59 0.74 -4.48
N LYS A 86 -13.77 -0.40 -3.82
CA LYS A 86 -12.71 -1.14 -3.10
C LYS A 86 -12.43 -2.44 -3.83
N TYR A 87 -11.19 -2.91 -3.79
CA TYR A 87 -10.83 -4.21 -4.37
C TYR A 87 -9.77 -4.91 -3.54
N GLN A 88 -9.76 -6.23 -3.63
CA GLN A 88 -8.76 -7.12 -3.07
C GLN A 88 -7.99 -7.77 -4.22
N VAL A 89 -6.67 -7.76 -4.11
CA VAL A 89 -5.76 -8.36 -5.11
C VAL A 89 -5.38 -9.74 -4.63
N ASN A 90 -5.45 -10.72 -5.53
CA ASN A 90 -4.94 -12.06 -5.26
C ASN A 90 -3.41 -12.00 -5.08
N SER A 91 -2.89 -12.71 -4.07
CA SER A 91 -1.46 -12.70 -3.73
C SER A 91 -0.87 -14.09 -3.81
N ASN A 92 0.17 -14.26 -4.61
CA ASN A 92 0.92 -15.51 -4.77
C ASN A 92 2.12 -15.57 -3.81
N GLY A 93 1.86 -15.27 -2.52
CA GLY A 93 2.90 -15.25 -1.49
C GLY A 93 4.02 -14.23 -1.77
N ILE A 94 5.28 -14.68 -1.66
CA ILE A 94 6.48 -13.83 -1.76
C ILE A 94 6.68 -13.22 -3.17
N GLN A 95 6.10 -13.81 -4.20
CA GLN A 95 6.19 -13.27 -5.56
C GLN A 95 5.35 -12.00 -5.75
N SER A 96 4.31 -11.83 -4.92
CA SER A 96 3.43 -10.65 -4.94
C SER A 96 3.84 -9.58 -3.94
N THR A 97 4.94 -9.77 -3.21
CA THR A 97 5.46 -8.77 -2.25
C THR A 97 6.55 -7.93 -2.89
N PRO A 98 6.45 -6.58 -2.85
CA PRO A 98 7.43 -5.68 -3.47
C PRO A 98 8.76 -5.57 -2.72
N LEU A 99 8.77 -5.99 -1.45
CA LEU A 99 9.95 -6.07 -0.62
C LEU A 99 9.91 -7.40 0.12
N ASN A 100 10.80 -8.30 -0.26
CA ASN A 100 10.95 -9.60 0.36
C ASN A 100 11.85 -9.44 1.58
N LEU A 101 11.49 -10.10 2.68
CA LEU A 101 12.13 -9.95 3.98
C LEU A 101 12.47 -11.33 4.55
N ALA A 102 13.66 -11.47 5.13
CA ALA A 102 14.09 -12.66 5.86
C ALA A 102 14.75 -12.25 7.17
N THR A 103 14.24 -12.72 8.30
CA THR A 103 14.70 -12.32 9.64
C THR A 103 15.35 -13.49 10.36
N TYR A 104 16.48 -13.21 11.00
CA TYR A 104 17.23 -14.15 11.81
C TYR A 104 17.43 -13.57 13.20
N TRP A 105 17.19 -14.40 14.21
CA TRP A 105 17.29 -14.05 15.61
C TRP A 105 18.21 -15.05 16.30
N LYS A 106 19.17 -14.54 17.07
CA LYS A 106 19.98 -15.33 17.98
C LYS A 106 19.81 -14.71 19.37
N CYS A 107 19.01 -15.37 20.20
CA CYS A 107 18.67 -14.91 21.54
C CYS A 107 19.47 -15.70 22.57
N ALA A 108 20.41 -15.03 23.23
CA ALA A 108 21.10 -15.51 24.42
C ALA A 108 20.58 -14.77 25.66
N THR A 109 21.00 -15.20 26.85
CA THR A 109 20.55 -14.64 28.12
C THR A 109 20.96 -13.17 28.31
N ASP A 110 22.16 -12.82 27.85
CA ASP A 110 22.78 -11.50 28.02
C ASP A 110 22.75 -10.66 26.74
N THR A 111 22.50 -11.29 25.59
CA THR A 111 22.65 -10.67 24.28
C THR A 111 21.63 -11.19 23.27
N THR A 112 21.14 -10.30 22.41
CA THR A 112 20.32 -10.66 21.24
C THR A 112 20.94 -10.11 19.98
N ASP A 113 21.25 -10.97 19.01
CA ASP A 113 21.65 -10.57 17.66
C ASP A 113 20.47 -10.71 16.69
N ILE A 114 20.25 -9.67 15.88
CA ILE A 114 19.20 -9.62 14.86
C ILE A 114 19.83 -9.33 13.51
N ARG A 115 19.42 -10.09 12.50
CA ARG A 115 19.71 -9.81 11.09
C ARG A 115 18.41 -9.82 10.29
N LEU A 116 18.12 -8.72 9.60
CA LEU A 116 17.06 -8.63 8.60
C LEU A 116 17.70 -8.48 7.22
N ASP A 117 17.52 -9.47 6.36
CA ASP A 117 17.83 -9.37 4.94
C ASP A 117 16.60 -8.91 4.18
N TYR A 118 16.78 -8.00 3.24
CA TYR A 118 15.71 -7.51 2.36
C TYR A 118 16.13 -7.61 0.90
N ARG A 119 15.14 -7.81 0.02
CA ARG A 119 15.32 -7.82 -1.44
C ARG A 119 14.15 -7.15 -2.13
N TYR A 120 14.45 -6.15 -2.95
CA TYR A 120 13.49 -5.53 -3.85
C TYR A 120 12.94 -6.53 -4.87
N ASN A 121 11.63 -6.51 -5.11
CA ASN A 121 10.96 -7.37 -6.08
C ASN A 121 10.21 -6.53 -7.13
N PRO A 122 10.84 -6.23 -8.29
CA PRO A 122 10.21 -5.48 -9.38
C PRO A 122 9.00 -6.23 -9.98
N GLU A 123 9.05 -7.57 -10.02
CA GLU A 123 8.05 -8.41 -10.72
C GLU A 123 6.68 -8.40 -10.03
N SER A 124 6.63 -8.00 -8.75
CA SER A 124 5.38 -7.82 -8.02
C SER A 124 4.55 -6.61 -8.48
N MET A 125 5.13 -5.71 -9.28
CA MET A 125 4.53 -4.45 -9.71
C MET A 125 4.21 -4.49 -11.20
N ALA A 126 3.16 -3.78 -11.61
CA ALA A 126 2.84 -3.66 -13.04
C ALA A 126 3.89 -2.84 -13.81
N VAL A 127 4.38 -1.78 -13.17
CA VAL A 127 5.54 -0.99 -13.62
C VAL A 127 6.50 -0.90 -12.44
N PRO A 128 7.74 -1.41 -12.55
CA PRO A 128 8.73 -1.30 -11.47
C PRO A 128 8.94 0.15 -11.05
N CYS A 129 8.71 0.44 -9.77
CA CYS A 129 8.86 1.77 -9.19
C CYS A 129 9.65 1.69 -7.86
N PRO A 130 10.45 2.72 -7.52
CA PRO A 130 11.15 2.75 -6.25
C PRO A 130 10.20 2.66 -5.05
N LEU A 131 10.67 2.00 -3.99
CA LEU A 131 10.08 2.09 -2.66
C LEU A 131 10.78 3.23 -1.91
N SER A 132 10.00 4.15 -1.35
CA SER A 132 10.49 5.31 -0.60
C SER A 132 9.90 5.34 0.80
N ASN A 133 10.44 6.22 1.65
CA ASN A 133 10.07 6.37 3.06
C ASN A 133 10.09 5.03 3.81
N ILE A 134 11.15 4.24 3.58
CA ILE A 134 11.24 2.90 4.13
C ILE A 134 11.64 3.00 5.60
N GLN A 135 10.83 2.42 6.46
CA GLN A 135 11.07 2.35 7.90
C GLN A 135 10.94 0.92 8.37
N VAL A 136 11.93 0.42 9.08
CA VAL A 136 11.91 -0.91 9.71
C VAL A 136 11.88 -0.73 11.21
N MET A 137 10.96 -1.42 11.86
CA MET A 137 10.74 -1.40 13.31
C MET A 137 10.82 -2.80 13.85
N VAL A 138 11.78 -3.04 14.76
CA VAL A 138 11.98 -4.35 15.37
C VAL A 138 11.77 -4.23 16.89
N PRO A 139 10.75 -4.89 17.46
CA PRO A 139 10.56 -4.93 18.91
C PRO A 139 11.56 -5.87 19.56
N VAL A 140 12.19 -5.44 20.66
CA VAL A 140 13.16 -6.24 21.43
C VAL A 140 12.85 -6.09 22.91
N ASP A 141 12.51 -7.19 23.58
CA ASP A 141 12.32 -7.27 25.03
C ASP A 141 13.59 -7.76 25.74
N GLY A 142 13.53 -7.90 27.07
CA GLY A 142 14.64 -8.38 27.91
C GLY A 142 15.52 -7.27 28.53
N GLY A 143 14.97 -6.07 28.71
CA GLY A 143 15.68 -4.98 29.37
C GLY A 143 16.93 -4.53 28.60
N VAL A 144 16.75 -4.06 27.37
CA VAL A 144 17.87 -3.59 26.53
C VAL A 144 18.59 -2.44 27.21
N THR A 145 19.88 -2.64 27.49
CA THR A 145 20.77 -1.65 28.11
C THR A 145 21.62 -0.93 27.08
N ASN A 146 21.96 -1.60 25.97
CA ASN A 146 22.79 -1.06 24.91
C ASN A 146 22.42 -1.67 23.54
N MET A 147 22.62 -0.91 22.47
CA MET A 147 22.35 -1.34 21.09
C MET A 147 23.49 -0.91 20.17
N GLN A 148 24.03 -1.87 19.41
CA GLN A 148 24.94 -1.63 18.30
C GLN A 148 24.27 -2.05 17.00
N SER A 149 24.38 -1.25 15.94
CA SER A 149 23.66 -1.52 14.69
C SER A 149 24.42 -1.10 13.43
N ILE A 150 24.26 -1.88 12.37
CA ILE A 150 24.84 -1.64 11.04
C ILE A 150 23.77 -1.96 9.98
N PRO A 151 23.29 -0.99 9.17
CA PRO A 151 23.53 0.45 9.31
C PRO A 151 22.95 0.99 10.63
N SER A 152 23.32 2.23 10.97
CA SER A 152 22.88 2.88 12.21
C SER A 152 21.35 2.91 12.34
N ALA A 153 20.87 2.49 13.50
CA ALA A 153 19.48 2.54 13.93
C ALA A 153 19.32 3.39 15.19
N ILE A 154 18.08 3.78 15.46
CA ILE A 154 17.68 4.49 16.67
C ILE A 154 16.96 3.50 17.59
N TRP A 155 17.41 3.40 18.84
CA TRP A 155 16.70 2.68 19.89
C TRP A 155 15.67 3.60 20.56
N ASN A 156 14.43 3.15 20.71
CA ASN A 156 13.41 3.83 21.50
C ASN A 156 13.09 2.97 22.73
N ALA A 157 13.52 3.45 23.89
CA ALA A 157 13.31 2.75 25.16
C ALA A 157 11.84 2.73 25.60
N GLU A 158 11.07 3.80 25.35
CA GLU A 158 9.64 3.87 25.71
C GLU A 158 8.80 2.83 24.98
N GLN A 159 9.15 2.53 23.72
CA GLN A 159 8.43 1.58 22.89
C GLN A 159 9.12 0.21 22.78
N MET A 160 10.32 0.07 23.37
CA MET A 160 11.19 -1.11 23.28
C MET A 160 11.41 -1.57 21.83
N LYS A 161 11.79 -0.63 20.95
CA LYS A 161 11.92 -0.87 19.50
C LYS A 161 13.18 -0.24 18.93
N ALA A 162 13.83 -0.99 18.03
CA ALA A 162 14.85 -0.46 17.14
C ALA A 162 14.22 0.02 15.82
N PHE A 163 14.69 1.17 15.34
CA PHE A 163 14.19 1.86 14.16
C PHE A 163 15.31 2.08 13.13
N TRP A 164 15.13 1.56 11.93
CA TRP A 164 15.95 1.92 10.77
C TRP A 164 15.14 2.75 9.79
N LYS A 165 15.80 3.74 9.18
CA LYS A 165 15.25 4.52 8.08
C LYS A 165 16.14 4.37 6.86
N LEU A 166 15.59 3.87 5.76
CA LEU A 166 16.29 3.73 4.48
C LEU A 166 15.77 4.80 3.51
N SER A 167 16.67 5.42 2.75
CA SER A 167 16.37 6.52 1.82
C SER A 167 15.43 6.08 0.69
N GLY A 168 15.66 4.89 0.13
CA GLY A 168 14.79 4.25 -0.85
C GLY A 168 15.45 3.01 -1.45
N ILE A 169 14.63 2.12 -2.02
CA ILE A 169 15.08 0.85 -2.61
C ILE A 169 14.49 0.73 -4.02
N SER A 170 15.32 0.37 -4.98
CA SER A 170 14.96 0.12 -6.38
C SER A 170 15.98 -0.82 -7.04
N GLU A 171 15.73 -1.25 -8.28
CA GLU A 171 16.72 -2.01 -9.07
C GLU A 171 18.03 -1.26 -9.28
N LYS A 172 17.98 0.08 -9.29
CA LYS A 172 19.16 0.95 -9.46
C LYS A 172 19.90 1.23 -8.16
N SER A 173 19.36 0.80 -7.03
CA SER A 173 20.04 0.91 -5.74
C SER A 173 21.25 -0.03 -5.71
N GLU A 174 22.18 0.21 -4.78
CA GLU A 174 23.30 -0.70 -4.54
C GLU A 174 22.82 -2.14 -4.36
N ASN A 175 23.59 -3.10 -4.89
CA ASN A 175 23.27 -4.54 -4.87
C ASN A 175 21.88 -4.89 -5.45
N GLY A 176 21.36 -4.09 -6.38
CA GLY A 176 20.06 -4.34 -7.03
C GLY A 176 18.88 -4.20 -6.07
N GLY A 177 19.01 -3.37 -5.03
CA GLY A 177 17.98 -3.20 -4.01
C GLY A 177 17.91 -4.34 -2.99
N SER A 178 18.97 -5.14 -2.87
CA SER A 178 19.15 -6.11 -1.79
C SER A 178 20.09 -5.58 -0.71
N GLY A 179 19.86 -5.95 0.54
CA GLY A 179 20.73 -5.55 1.64
C GLY A 179 20.41 -6.26 2.95
N SER A 180 21.17 -5.92 4.00
CA SER A 180 20.97 -6.47 5.34
C SER A 180 21.04 -5.38 6.41
N LEU A 181 20.16 -5.45 7.40
CA LEU A 181 20.22 -4.68 8.64
C LEU A 181 20.62 -5.61 9.77
N ARG A 182 21.59 -5.21 10.57
CA ARG A 182 22.09 -6.00 11.69
C ARG A 182 22.09 -5.17 12.96
N ALA A 183 21.71 -5.77 14.06
CA ALA A 183 21.87 -5.17 15.38
C ALA A 183 22.22 -6.23 16.43
N LYS A 184 22.99 -5.80 17.43
CA LYS A 184 23.26 -6.51 18.66
C LYS A 184 22.74 -5.70 19.83
N PHE A 185 22.01 -6.35 20.72
CA PHE A 185 21.41 -5.77 21.92
C PHE A 185 22.01 -6.44 23.15
N ASP A 186 22.46 -5.64 24.12
CA ASP A 186 22.88 -6.15 25.43
C ASP A 186 21.68 -6.06 26.39
N LEU A 187 21.42 -7.12 27.14
CA LEU A 187 20.18 -7.35 27.90
C LEU A 187 20.46 -7.42 29.40
N SER A 188 19.56 -6.88 30.22
CA SER A 188 19.58 -7.07 31.69
C SER A 188 18.68 -8.22 32.15
N GLU A 189 17.63 -8.53 31.39
CA GLU A 189 16.57 -9.48 31.76
C GLU A 189 16.23 -10.41 30.58
N GLY A 190 17.25 -10.87 29.84
CA GLY A 190 17.06 -11.77 28.70
C GLY A 190 16.66 -13.20 29.09
N PRO A 191 16.41 -14.08 28.11
CA PRO A 191 16.54 -13.85 26.67
C PRO A 191 15.34 -13.11 26.06
N THR A 192 15.58 -12.43 24.94
CA THR A 192 14.52 -11.82 24.12
C THR A 192 13.64 -12.89 23.47
N ASN A 193 12.32 -12.65 23.41
CA ASN A 193 11.39 -13.47 22.61
C ASN A 193 11.25 -12.90 21.19
N PRO A 194 11.63 -13.65 20.13
CA PRO A 194 11.51 -13.16 18.75
C PRO A 194 10.09 -12.71 18.42
N SER A 195 9.98 -11.48 17.93
CA SER A 195 8.70 -10.83 17.66
C SER A 195 8.57 -10.42 16.19
N THR A 196 7.34 -10.14 15.75
CA THR A 196 7.11 -9.74 14.36
C THR A 196 7.51 -8.28 14.17
N LEU A 197 8.47 -8.05 13.27
CA LEU A 197 8.86 -6.71 12.87
C LEU A 197 7.80 -6.05 11.97
N ALA A 198 7.86 -4.72 11.89
CA ALA A 198 7.03 -3.94 10.98
C ALA A 198 7.91 -3.20 9.96
N VAL A 199 7.50 -3.22 8.70
CA VAL A 199 8.11 -2.40 7.64
C VAL A 199 7.05 -1.48 7.06
N GLN A 200 7.40 -0.21 6.93
CA GLN A 200 6.60 0.78 6.23
C GLN A 200 7.37 1.23 4.99
N PHE A 201 6.65 1.43 3.89
CA PHE A 201 7.17 2.06 2.67
C PHE A 201 5.99 2.57 1.85
N VAL A 202 6.29 3.45 0.91
CA VAL A 202 5.34 3.88 -0.12
C VAL A 202 5.99 3.77 -1.50
N SER A 203 5.17 3.63 -2.53
CA SER A 203 5.60 3.72 -3.92
C SER A 203 4.53 4.46 -4.70
N ASP A 204 4.96 5.39 -5.53
CA ASP A 204 4.14 6.19 -6.43
C ASP A 204 4.49 5.85 -7.88
N GLY A 205 3.49 5.86 -8.77
CA GLY A 205 3.64 5.59 -10.19
C GLY A 205 3.17 4.20 -10.64
N SER A 206 2.83 3.30 -9.70
CA SER A 206 2.48 1.91 -10.03
C SER A 206 1.40 1.32 -9.12
N THR A 207 0.91 0.13 -9.49
CA THR A 207 -0.01 -0.69 -8.70
C THR A 207 0.53 -2.12 -8.62
N LEU A 208 0.20 -2.83 -7.53
CA LEU A 208 0.48 -4.26 -7.40
C LEU A 208 -0.51 -5.11 -8.21
N SER A 209 -1.72 -4.59 -8.43
CA SER A 209 -2.78 -5.28 -9.17
C SER A 209 -2.62 -5.22 -10.69
N GLY A 210 -1.94 -4.19 -11.20
CA GLY A 210 -1.95 -3.85 -12.63
C GLY A 210 -3.26 -3.25 -13.14
N VAL A 211 -4.25 -3.07 -12.27
CA VAL A 211 -5.54 -2.47 -12.63
C VAL A 211 -5.32 -1.07 -13.18
N ASP A 212 -6.00 -0.81 -14.29
CA ASP A 212 -6.07 0.51 -14.89
C ASP A 212 -7.52 0.97 -15.06
N ILE A 213 -7.69 2.27 -15.29
CA ILE A 213 -8.99 2.89 -15.52
C ILE A 213 -8.99 3.63 -16.87
N GLU A 214 -10.07 3.46 -17.61
CA GLU A 214 -10.35 4.20 -18.83
C GLU A 214 -11.76 4.80 -18.76
N LEU A 215 -11.95 6.02 -19.29
CA LEU A 215 -13.29 6.59 -19.43
C LEU A 215 -13.94 6.09 -20.72
N VAL A 216 -15.23 5.82 -20.64
CA VAL A 216 -16.04 5.41 -21.78
C VAL A 216 -16.97 6.57 -22.18
N GLY A 217 -16.90 6.98 -23.45
CA GLY A 217 -17.65 8.11 -23.99
C GLY A 217 -16.88 9.43 -24.02
N ALA A 218 -17.49 10.47 -24.60
CA ALA A 218 -16.82 11.74 -24.90
C ALA A 218 -17.10 12.87 -23.88
N GLY A 219 -17.99 12.66 -22.90
CA GLY A 219 -18.43 13.71 -21.98
C GLY A 219 -17.41 14.10 -20.91
N TYR A 220 -16.40 13.27 -20.68
CA TYR A 220 -15.43 13.43 -19.60
C TYR A 220 -14.01 13.08 -20.07
N ARG A 221 -13.03 13.67 -19.39
CA ARG A 221 -11.61 13.35 -19.56
C ARG A 221 -10.93 13.18 -18.21
N LEU A 222 -10.01 12.23 -18.11
CA LEU A 222 -9.14 12.11 -16.94
C LEU A 222 -8.07 13.21 -17.03
N SER A 223 -7.96 14.04 -16.01
CA SER A 223 -6.88 15.02 -15.89
C SER A 223 -5.59 14.36 -15.42
N LEU A 224 -5.69 13.45 -14.47
CA LEU A 224 -4.57 12.74 -13.84
C LEU A 224 -5.03 11.39 -13.29
N VAL A 225 -4.23 10.35 -13.50
CA VAL A 225 -4.40 9.05 -12.85
C VAL A 225 -3.24 8.84 -11.90
N LYS A 226 -3.48 8.97 -10.59
CA LYS A 226 -2.46 8.73 -9.57
C LYS A 226 -2.50 7.27 -9.12
N LYS A 227 -1.43 6.53 -9.41
CA LYS A 227 -1.22 5.14 -8.97
C LYS A 227 -0.22 5.14 -7.83
N ARG A 228 -0.57 4.51 -6.71
CA ARG A 228 0.31 4.38 -5.54
C ARG A 228 -0.05 3.15 -4.72
N PHE A 229 0.94 2.60 -4.03
CA PHE A 229 0.74 1.59 -2.99
C PHE A 229 1.68 1.84 -1.81
N GLY A 230 1.44 1.15 -0.70
CA GLY A 230 2.30 1.22 0.47
C GLY A 230 2.06 0.04 1.38
N ALA A 231 3.01 -0.20 2.29
CA ALA A 231 2.89 -1.26 3.27
C ALA A 231 1.73 -0.96 4.25
N GLY A 232 0.84 -1.93 4.43
CA GLY A 232 -0.23 -1.87 5.42
C GLY A 232 0.28 -2.16 6.84
N LYS A 233 -0.53 -1.80 7.85
CA LYS A 233 -0.22 -1.99 9.29
C LYS A 233 -0.13 -3.45 9.77
N ARG A 234 -0.26 -4.46 8.90
CA ARG A 234 -0.24 -5.87 9.30
C ARG A 234 0.83 -6.63 8.54
N PRO A 235 2.01 -6.91 9.14
CA PRO A 235 2.88 -7.95 8.61
C PRO A 235 2.10 -9.27 8.65
N LYS A 236 1.72 -9.80 7.48
CA LYS A 236 1.36 -11.22 7.40
C LYS A 236 2.65 -11.97 7.75
N LYS A 237 2.63 -12.74 8.84
CA LYS A 237 3.75 -13.57 9.30
C LYS A 237 4.15 -14.53 8.17
N PHE A 238 5.11 -14.16 7.34
CA PHE A 238 5.79 -15.08 6.44
C PHE A 238 6.96 -15.69 7.21
N PHE A 239 6.67 -16.59 8.15
CA PHE A 239 7.70 -17.44 8.73
C PHE A 239 8.03 -18.51 7.71
N GLN A 240 9.14 -18.34 6.99
CA GLN A 240 9.85 -19.51 6.49
C GLN A 240 10.70 -20.00 7.67
N HIS A 241 10.15 -20.91 8.48
CA HIS A 241 10.96 -21.65 9.43
C HIS A 241 12.00 -22.41 8.61
N HIS A 242 13.24 -21.93 8.60
CA HIS A 242 14.37 -22.82 8.41
C HIS A 242 14.66 -23.38 9.81
N PRO A 243 14.55 -24.70 10.02
CA PRO A 243 15.00 -25.29 11.26
C PRO A 243 16.48 -24.94 11.41
N CYS A 244 16.84 -24.36 12.56
CA CYS A 244 18.23 -24.31 12.99
C CYS A 244 18.74 -25.75 12.99
N ILE A 245 19.69 -26.05 12.11
CA ILE A 245 20.41 -27.32 12.11
C ILE A 245 21.74 -27.05 12.82
N TYR A 246 21.84 -27.68 14.00
CA TYR A 246 22.91 -27.79 15.02
C TYR A 246 23.35 -26.52 15.74
#